data_AF-A0A7S0IQZ6-F1
#
_entry.id   AF-A0A7S0IQZ6-F1
#
_cell.length_a   1.000
_cell.length_b   1.000
_cell.length_c   1.000
_cell.angle_alpha   90.00
_cell.angle_beta   90.00
_cell.angle_gamma   90.00
#
_symmetry.space_group_name_H-M   'P 1'
#
loop_
_entity.id
_entity.type
_entity.pdbx_description
1 polymer ?
#
loop_
_entity_poly.entity_id
_entity_poly.type
_entity_poly.pdbx_seq_one_letter_code
_entity_poly.pdbx_strand_id
1 'polypeptide(L)'
;MASDGILGRILQSLATQSTPYKVGAYSIAGTTRMLKGPVPYDIVDPEEGVLGFSENRHLRSYIANMTRYESASAFAETYNEALQGLSQAEALSEALASVELTNTFKNTDISQQFKQVAKLIKLRGQTEREAYVIRLRGFEDAHADDDSLADLLDDLNNGIKKFVAEMEEEGAWQNVTIVSASEFGRTLSPN
;
A
#
# COMPACT_ATOMS: atom_id res chain seq x y z
N MET A 1 16.48 -16.02 13.47
CA MET A 1 15.70 -15.85 12.23
C MET A 1 14.59 -14.87 12.54
N ALA A 2 14.51 -13.74 11.82
CA ALA A 2 13.47 -12.76 12.08
C ALA A 2 12.11 -13.36 11.69
N SER A 3 11.08 -13.19 12.52
CA SER A 3 9.73 -13.66 12.19
C SER A 3 9.17 -12.85 11.01
N ASP A 4 8.78 -13.54 9.95
CA ASP A 4 8.05 -12.93 8.83
C ASP A 4 6.67 -12.44 9.28
N GLY A 5 6.10 -11.49 8.54
CA GLY A 5 4.75 -10.97 8.74
C GLY A 5 3.68 -11.97 8.29
N ILE A 6 2.47 -11.85 8.84
CA ILE A 6 1.36 -12.76 8.51
C ILE A 6 1.00 -12.68 7.02
N LEU A 7 0.83 -11.47 6.48
CA LEU A 7 0.52 -11.28 5.06
C LEU A 7 1.70 -11.69 4.17
N GLY A 8 2.93 -11.39 4.57
CA GLY A 8 4.14 -11.83 3.86
C GLY A 8 4.19 -13.35 3.71
N ARG A 9 3.88 -14.12 4.76
CA ARG A 9 3.79 -15.59 4.70
C ARG A 9 2.64 -16.09 3.83
N ILE A 10 1.48 -15.43 3.88
CA ILE A 10 0.33 -15.80 3.04
C ILE A 10 0.70 -15.64 1.55
N LEU A 11 1.25 -14.49 1.18
CA LEU A 11 1.67 -14.20 -0.19
C LEU A 11 2.75 -15.16 -0.66
N GLN A 12 3.73 -15.47 0.20
CA GLN A 12 4.74 -16.47 -0.10
C GLN A 12 4.10 -17.84 -0.38
N SER A 13 3.17 -18.29 0.46
CA SER A 13 2.48 -19.57 0.26
C SER A 13 1.71 -19.61 -1.06
N LEU A 14 1.09 -18.50 -1.47
CA LEU A 14 0.37 -18.39 -2.75
C LEU A 14 1.32 -18.38 -3.96
N ALA A 15 2.51 -17.79 -3.80
CA ALA A 15 3.52 -17.72 -4.84
C ALA A 15 4.32 -19.03 -5.02
N THR A 16 4.40 -19.89 -3.99
CA THR A 16 5.24 -21.12 -4.02
C THR A 16 4.44 -22.42 -4.07
N GLN A 17 3.12 -22.38 -4.19
CA GLN A 17 2.31 -23.58 -4.34
C GLN A 17 2.51 -24.26 -5.71
N SER A 18 1.97 -25.47 -5.89
CA SER A 18 2.15 -26.27 -7.12
C SER A 18 1.70 -25.56 -8.41
N THR A 19 0.66 -24.73 -8.30
CA THR A 19 0.19 -23.84 -9.37
C THR A 19 0.30 -22.39 -8.86
N PRO A 20 1.45 -21.73 -9.03
CA PRO A 20 1.74 -20.47 -8.35
C PRO A 20 0.83 -19.34 -8.82
N TYR A 21 0.33 -18.53 -7.88
CA TYR A 21 -0.36 -17.29 -8.20
C TYR A 21 0.65 -16.16 -8.42
N LYS A 22 0.32 -15.23 -9.32
CA LYS A 22 1.00 -13.93 -9.40
C LYS A 22 0.52 -13.06 -8.25
N VAL A 23 1.42 -12.76 -7.32
CA VAL A 23 1.11 -12.01 -6.10
C VAL A 23 1.69 -10.60 -6.12
N GLY A 24 1.02 -9.66 -5.47
CA GLY A 24 1.49 -8.29 -5.27
C GLY A 24 1.22 -7.81 -3.84
N ALA A 25 2.00 -6.85 -3.37
CA ALA A 25 1.90 -6.32 -2.02
C ALA A 25 2.17 -4.82 -1.98
N TYR A 26 1.32 -4.09 -1.29
CA TYR A 26 1.39 -2.64 -1.20
C TYR A 26 1.08 -2.18 0.23
N SER A 27 1.87 -1.25 0.73
CA SER A 27 1.61 -0.60 2.01
C SER A 27 1.37 0.88 1.81
N ILE A 28 0.17 1.34 2.16
CA ILE A 28 -0.17 2.77 2.19
C ILE A 28 0.09 3.34 3.60
N ALA A 29 0.20 2.46 4.59
CA ALA A 29 0.51 2.81 5.98
C ALA A 29 2.01 3.08 6.26
N GLY A 30 2.85 3.18 5.23
CA GLY A 30 4.31 3.24 5.35
C GLY A 30 4.95 1.87 5.61
N THR A 31 6.11 1.83 6.26
CA THR A 31 6.79 0.55 6.56
C THR A 31 5.97 -0.29 7.55
N THR A 32 5.71 -1.56 7.21
CA THR A 32 4.91 -2.46 8.05
C THR A 32 5.58 -3.82 8.21
N ARG A 33 5.49 -4.37 9.42
CA ARG A 33 5.93 -5.75 9.68
C ARG A 33 4.99 -6.79 9.09
N MET A 34 3.73 -6.45 8.81
CA MET A 34 2.73 -7.41 8.31
C MET A 34 3.11 -7.99 6.93
N LEU A 35 3.72 -7.18 6.07
CA LEU A 35 4.17 -7.58 4.72
C LEU A 35 5.61 -8.08 4.69
N LYS A 36 6.33 -8.07 5.83
CA LYS A 36 7.70 -8.59 5.87
C LYS A 36 7.72 -10.05 5.43
N GLY A 37 8.54 -10.37 4.44
CA GLY A 37 8.74 -11.72 3.96
C GLY A 37 9.48 -11.75 2.63
N PRO A 38 9.53 -12.91 1.97
CA PRO A 38 10.25 -13.07 0.70
C PRO A 38 9.60 -12.36 -0.49
N VAL A 39 8.30 -12.05 -0.40
CA VAL A 39 7.59 -11.27 -1.42
C VAL A 39 7.85 -9.78 -1.18
N PRO A 40 8.45 -9.05 -2.13
CA PRO A 40 8.67 -7.61 -2.00
C PRO A 40 7.32 -6.87 -1.99
N TYR A 41 7.30 -5.70 -1.36
CA TYR A 41 6.13 -4.82 -1.34
C TYR A 41 6.52 -3.37 -1.58
N ASP A 42 5.65 -2.62 -2.24
CA ASP A 42 5.85 -1.20 -2.51
C ASP A 42 5.17 -0.35 -1.43
N ILE A 43 5.77 0.81 -1.14
CA ILE A 43 5.19 1.81 -0.24
C ILE A 43 4.57 2.92 -1.09
N VAL A 44 3.31 3.21 -0.82
CA VAL A 44 2.52 4.23 -1.52
C VAL A 44 2.13 5.29 -0.48
N ASP A 45 2.42 6.55 -0.73
CA ASP A 45 1.94 7.65 0.10
C ASP A 45 0.41 7.85 -0.09
N PRO A 46 -0.34 8.09 0.99
CA PRO A 46 -1.78 8.34 0.91
C PRO A 46 -2.16 9.50 -0.02
N GLU A 47 -1.41 10.61 0.01
CA GLU A 47 -1.73 11.83 -0.72
C GLU A 47 -0.98 11.89 -2.06
N GLU A 48 0.32 11.60 -2.04
CA GLU A 48 1.21 11.77 -3.18
C GLU A 48 1.35 10.51 -4.06
N GLY A 49 0.78 9.37 -3.64
CA GLY A 49 1.00 8.08 -4.30
C GLY A 49 2.42 7.56 -4.03
N VAL A 50 3.03 6.78 -4.91
CA VAL A 50 4.41 6.37 -4.65
C VAL A 50 5.31 7.60 -4.63
N LEU A 51 6.05 7.83 -3.53
CA LEU A 51 7.04 8.89 -3.37
C LEU A 51 8.15 8.69 -4.41
N GLY A 52 7.90 9.13 -5.63
CA GLY A 52 8.86 9.17 -6.70
C GLY A 52 9.74 10.41 -6.57
N PHE A 53 10.88 10.39 -7.24
CA PHE A 53 11.73 11.57 -7.47
C PHE A 53 11.07 12.55 -8.46
N SER A 54 9.78 12.84 -8.33
CA SER A 54 9.04 13.74 -9.23
C SER A 54 9.70 15.12 -9.35
N GLU A 55 10.29 15.60 -8.25
CA GLU A 55 11.12 16.81 -8.18
C GLU A 55 12.51 16.65 -8.84
N ASN A 56 13.07 15.44 -8.84
CA ASN A 56 14.39 15.12 -9.39
C ASN A 56 14.31 14.34 -10.71
N ARG A 57 13.29 14.60 -11.53
CA ARG A 57 13.09 13.97 -12.85
C ARG A 57 14.32 14.07 -13.77
N HIS A 58 15.14 15.10 -13.55
CA HIS A 58 16.41 15.29 -14.25
C HIS A 58 17.46 14.21 -13.93
N LEU A 59 17.36 13.52 -12.79
CA LEU A 59 18.25 12.42 -12.40
C LEU A 59 17.92 11.10 -13.10
N ARG A 60 16.73 10.96 -13.71
CA ARG A 60 16.29 9.71 -14.35
C ARG A 60 17.27 9.18 -15.41
N SER A 61 17.75 10.07 -16.28
CA SER A 61 18.70 9.68 -17.34
C SER A 61 20.06 9.27 -16.77
N TYR A 62 20.48 9.87 -15.66
CA TYR A 62 21.71 9.51 -14.95
C TYR A 62 21.57 8.17 -14.25
N ILE A 63 20.46 7.95 -13.53
CA ILE A 63 20.13 6.68 -12.88
C ILE A 63 20.07 5.55 -13.92
N ALA A 64 19.36 5.76 -15.03
CA ALA A 64 19.26 4.78 -16.11
C ALA A 64 20.61 4.46 -16.78
N ASN A 65 21.49 5.46 -16.92
CA ASN A 65 22.85 5.23 -17.42
C ASN A 65 23.73 4.48 -16.43
N MET A 66 23.55 4.71 -15.12
CA MET A 66 24.31 4.04 -14.07
C MET A 66 23.89 2.57 -13.90
N THR A 67 22.59 2.28 -13.95
CA THR A 67 22.05 0.91 -13.82
C THR A 67 22.25 0.04 -15.05
N ARG A 68 22.67 0.62 -16.19
CA ARG A 68 22.90 -0.10 -17.44
C ARG A 68 24.12 -1.02 -17.42
N TYR A 69 25.09 -0.75 -16.55
CA TYR A 69 26.33 -1.51 -16.47
C TYR A 69 26.30 -2.49 -15.30
N GLU A 70 26.35 -3.78 -15.62
CA GLU A 70 26.59 -4.84 -14.64
C GLU A 70 28.03 -4.78 -14.15
N SER A 71 28.23 -4.90 -12.84
CA SER A 71 29.53 -4.85 -12.20
C SER A 71 29.69 -6.11 -11.35
N ALA A 72 30.88 -6.73 -11.39
CA ALA A 72 31.18 -7.94 -10.61
C ALA A 72 31.30 -7.68 -9.09
N SER A 73 31.09 -6.44 -8.63
CA SER A 73 31.13 -6.06 -7.22
C SER A 73 29.74 -6.16 -6.60
N ALA A 74 29.63 -6.91 -5.51
CA ALA A 74 28.40 -7.01 -4.72
C ALA A 74 27.84 -5.66 -4.26
N PHE A 75 28.69 -4.64 -4.03
CA PHE A 75 28.25 -3.28 -3.70
C PHE A 75 27.60 -2.57 -4.90
N ALA A 76 28.09 -2.83 -6.11
CA ALA A 76 27.54 -2.21 -7.31
C ALA A 76 26.25 -2.92 -7.74
N GLU A 77 26.15 -4.23 -7.56
CA GLU A 77 24.89 -4.98 -7.76
C GLU A 77 23.81 -4.48 -6.81
N THR A 78 24.08 -4.44 -5.50
CA THR A 78 23.12 -3.95 -4.50
C THR A 78 22.70 -2.50 -4.74
N TYR A 79 23.63 -1.64 -5.18
CA TYR A 79 23.31 -0.27 -5.55
C TYR A 79 22.44 -0.18 -6.82
N ASN A 80 22.74 -0.99 -7.84
CA ASN A 80 21.94 -1.07 -9.06
C ASN A 80 20.53 -1.61 -8.79
N GLU A 81 20.39 -2.62 -7.92
CA GLU A 81 19.09 -3.13 -7.47
C GLU A 81 18.28 -2.04 -6.76
N ALA A 82 18.91 -1.29 -5.86
CA ALA A 82 18.26 -0.16 -5.19
C ALA A 82 17.80 0.91 -6.19
N LEU A 83 18.64 1.27 -7.16
CA LEU A 83 18.29 2.23 -8.21
C LEU A 83 17.18 1.73 -9.15
N GLN A 84 17.16 0.43 -9.48
CA GLN A 84 16.09 -0.16 -10.27
C GLN A 84 14.75 -0.11 -9.50
N GLY A 85 14.77 -0.39 -8.20
CA GLY A 85 13.58 -0.23 -7.33
C GLY A 85 13.02 1.19 -7.38
N LEU A 86 13.89 2.20 -7.41
CA LEU A 86 13.47 3.60 -7.56
C LEU A 86 12.78 3.87 -8.90
N SER A 87 13.31 3.34 -10.00
CA SER A 87 12.70 3.53 -11.33
C SER A 87 11.31 2.88 -11.45
N GLN A 88 11.11 1.73 -10.80
CA GLN A 88 9.82 1.03 -10.75
C GLN A 88 8.80 1.82 -9.90
N ALA A 89 9.24 2.35 -8.76
CA ALA A 89 8.45 3.22 -7.91
C ALA A 89 7.94 4.47 -8.65
N GLU A 90 8.79 5.11 -9.47
CA GLU A 90 8.38 6.25 -10.30
C GLU A 90 7.35 5.87 -11.36
N ALA A 91 7.54 4.74 -12.06
CA ALA A 91 6.59 4.27 -13.06
C ALA A 91 5.22 3.98 -12.43
N LEU A 92 5.20 3.39 -11.23
CA LEU A 92 3.98 3.15 -10.47
C LEU A 92 3.31 4.48 -10.03
N SER A 93 4.09 5.46 -9.58
CA SER A 93 3.60 6.81 -9.23
C SER A 93 2.88 7.48 -10.41
N GLU A 94 3.51 7.50 -11.59
CA GLU A 94 2.93 8.08 -12.80
C GLU A 94 1.66 7.34 -13.25
N ALA A 95 1.68 6.01 -13.17
CA ALA A 95 0.52 5.21 -13.48
C ALA A 95 -0.65 5.53 -12.55
N LEU A 96 -0.42 5.58 -11.23
CA LEU A 96 -1.44 5.94 -10.24
C LEU A 96 -1.98 7.37 -10.43
N ALA A 97 -1.14 8.32 -10.84
CA ALA A 97 -1.56 9.67 -11.14
C ALA A 97 -2.53 9.74 -12.33
N SER A 98 -2.38 8.85 -13.32
CA SER A 98 -3.28 8.75 -14.48
C SER A 98 -4.61 8.05 -14.22
N VAL A 99 -4.75 7.37 -13.08
CA VAL A 99 -5.98 6.66 -12.72
C VAL A 99 -7.01 7.64 -12.19
N GLU A 100 -8.09 7.81 -12.96
CA GLU A 100 -9.30 8.52 -12.56
C GLU A 100 -10.28 7.56 -11.88
N LEU A 101 -10.86 8.00 -10.75
CA LEU A 101 -11.89 7.27 -10.02
C LEU A 101 -13.26 7.92 -10.25
N THR A 102 -14.33 7.12 -10.21
CA THR A 102 -15.70 7.60 -10.41
C THR A 102 -16.20 8.34 -9.17
N ASN A 103 -15.88 7.82 -7.98
CA ASN A 103 -16.30 8.36 -6.71
C ASN A 103 -15.26 9.33 -6.11
N THR A 104 -15.76 10.42 -5.53
CA THR A 104 -14.93 11.36 -4.76
C THR A 104 -14.73 10.87 -3.33
N PHE A 105 -13.47 10.76 -2.94
CA PHE A 105 -13.04 10.44 -1.58
C PHE A 105 -12.89 11.73 -0.75
N LYS A 106 -13.22 11.67 0.54
CA LYS A 106 -13.02 12.80 1.46
C LYS A 106 -11.52 13.04 1.69
N ASN A 107 -11.17 14.27 2.06
CA ASN A 107 -9.79 14.61 2.43
C ASN A 107 -9.48 14.26 3.88
N THR A 108 -9.48 12.96 4.19
CA THR A 108 -9.10 12.41 5.49
C THR A 108 -8.06 11.30 5.27
N ASP A 109 -7.15 11.10 6.22
CA ASP A 109 -6.02 10.18 6.09
C ASP A 109 -6.48 8.79 5.59
N ILE A 110 -7.44 8.17 6.28
CA ILE A 110 -7.95 6.86 5.90
C ILE A 110 -8.68 6.84 4.55
N SER A 111 -9.39 7.92 4.21
CA SER A 111 -10.09 8.03 2.92
C SER A 111 -9.10 8.13 1.76
N GLN A 112 -8.00 8.87 1.93
CA GLN A 112 -6.94 8.94 0.93
C GLN A 112 -6.22 7.59 0.80
N GLN A 113 -6.01 6.87 1.90
CA GLN A 113 -5.46 5.51 1.84
C GLN A 113 -6.36 4.56 1.03
N PHE A 114 -7.67 4.57 1.27
CA PHE A 114 -8.62 3.78 0.47
C PHE A 114 -8.66 4.20 -1.00
N LYS A 115 -8.52 5.50 -1.30
CA LYS A 115 -8.42 6.01 -2.66
C LYS A 115 -7.21 5.43 -3.39
N GLN A 116 -6.04 5.37 -2.74
CA GLN A 116 -4.85 4.75 -3.34
C GLN A 116 -5.05 3.25 -3.59
N VAL A 117 -5.68 2.53 -2.66
CA VAL A 117 -6.02 1.12 -2.87
C VAL A 117 -6.95 0.94 -4.07
N ALA A 118 -7.98 1.77 -4.21
CA ALA A 118 -8.86 1.72 -5.38
C ALA A 118 -8.09 1.95 -6.69
N LYS A 119 -7.19 2.94 -6.72
CA LYS A 119 -6.32 3.19 -7.88
C LYS A 119 -5.42 2.01 -8.22
N LEU A 120 -4.80 1.38 -7.21
CA LEU A 120 -3.97 0.19 -7.40
C LEU A 120 -4.78 -0.98 -7.96
N ILE A 121 -5.96 -1.24 -7.42
CA ILE A 121 -6.86 -2.29 -7.91
C ILE A 121 -7.26 -2.04 -9.37
N LYS A 122 -7.53 -0.79 -9.74
CA LYS A 122 -7.87 -0.42 -11.12
C LYS A 122 -6.69 -0.54 -12.08
N LEU A 123 -5.48 -0.27 -11.60
CA LEU A 123 -4.24 -0.41 -12.36
C LEU A 123 -3.77 -1.86 -12.47
N ARG A 124 -4.34 -2.79 -11.67
CA ARG A 124 -3.86 -4.16 -11.57
C ARG A 124 -3.69 -4.80 -12.96
N GLY A 125 -2.49 -5.27 -13.23
CA GLY A 125 -2.15 -5.89 -14.50
C GLY A 125 -2.52 -7.37 -14.49
N GLN A 126 -1.50 -8.22 -14.62
CA GLN A 126 -1.66 -9.68 -14.58
C GLN A 126 -1.56 -10.27 -13.16
N THR A 127 -1.54 -9.44 -12.12
CA THR A 127 -1.51 -9.91 -10.74
C THR A 127 -2.86 -10.54 -10.38
N GLU A 128 -2.83 -11.68 -9.69
CA GLU A 128 -4.03 -12.45 -9.35
C GLU A 128 -4.43 -12.28 -7.89
N ARG A 129 -3.46 -12.00 -7.01
CA ARG A 129 -3.66 -11.86 -5.56
C ARG A 129 -2.84 -10.70 -5.02
N GLU A 130 -3.50 -9.64 -4.60
CA GLU A 130 -2.84 -8.45 -4.07
C GLU A 130 -3.22 -8.26 -2.60
N ALA A 131 -2.24 -7.87 -1.78
CA ALA A 131 -2.46 -7.49 -0.39
C ALA A 131 -2.16 -6.00 -0.20
N TYR A 132 -3.09 -5.29 0.43
CA TYR A 132 -2.96 -3.87 0.74
C TYR A 132 -3.01 -3.66 2.24
N VAL A 133 -2.09 -2.85 2.77
CA VAL A 133 -2.09 -2.46 4.17
C VAL A 133 -2.36 -0.96 4.28
N ILE A 134 -3.46 -0.64 4.95
CA ILE A 134 -3.83 0.72 5.37
C ILE A 134 -3.86 0.78 6.89
N ARG A 135 -3.76 1.98 7.45
CA ARG A 135 -3.78 2.19 8.91
C ARG A 135 -4.45 3.50 9.25
N LEU A 136 -5.47 3.44 10.08
CA LEU A 136 -6.03 4.61 10.76
C LEU A 136 -5.33 4.79 12.11
N ARG A 137 -4.81 5.99 12.36
CA ARG A 137 -4.18 6.39 13.64
C ARG A 137 -5.15 7.24 14.47
N GLY A 138 -4.74 7.67 15.67
CA GLY A 138 -5.50 8.62 16.49
C GLY A 138 -6.31 8.01 17.63
N PHE A 139 -6.55 6.69 17.60
CA PHE A 139 -7.23 5.99 18.71
C PHE A 139 -6.45 6.04 20.05
N GLU A 140 -5.13 6.28 19.97
CA GLU A 140 -4.20 6.45 21.11
C GLU A 140 -4.34 7.81 21.80
N ASP A 141 -4.75 8.87 21.10
CA ASP A 141 -4.92 10.19 21.71
C ASP A 141 -6.39 10.47 22.06
N ALA A 142 -7.31 9.68 21.52
CA ALA A 142 -8.76 9.73 21.79
C ALA A 142 -9.14 9.26 23.21
N HIS A 143 -8.22 9.24 24.17
CA HIS A 143 -8.46 8.79 25.55
C HIS A 143 -9.25 9.78 26.40
N ALA A 144 -9.26 11.06 26.03
CA ALA A 144 -9.81 12.12 26.87
C ALA A 144 -11.21 12.59 26.45
N ASP A 145 -11.67 12.27 25.24
CA ASP A 145 -12.89 12.86 24.67
C ASP A 145 -13.64 11.87 23.76
N ASP A 146 -14.91 11.59 24.06
CA ASP A 146 -15.76 10.67 23.28
C ASP A 146 -16.01 11.18 21.86
N ASP A 147 -16.02 12.50 21.66
CA ASP A 147 -16.23 13.13 20.36
C ASP A 147 -15.11 12.76 19.38
N SER A 148 -13.87 12.63 19.88
CA SER A 148 -12.71 12.24 19.06
C SER A 148 -12.79 10.80 18.53
N LEU A 149 -13.44 9.90 19.28
CA LEU A 149 -13.67 8.53 18.82
C LEU A 149 -14.76 8.49 17.74
N ALA A 150 -15.83 9.25 17.93
CA ALA A 150 -16.92 9.35 16.97
C ALA A 150 -16.42 9.85 15.61
N ASP A 151 -15.59 10.90 15.61
CA ASP A 151 -14.99 11.45 14.40
C ASP A 151 -14.11 10.42 13.64
N LEU A 152 -13.28 9.66 14.37
CA LEU A 152 -12.43 8.61 13.76
C LEU A 152 -13.28 7.49 13.13
N LEU A 153 -14.37 7.09 13.78
CA LEU A 153 -15.29 6.08 13.25
C LEU A 153 -16.06 6.61 12.05
N ASP A 154 -16.46 7.88 12.06
CA ASP A 154 -17.10 8.54 10.92
C ASP A 154 -16.16 8.62 9.73
N ASP A 155 -14.90 8.95 9.93
CA ASP A 155 -13.88 8.96 8.88
C ASP A 155 -13.66 7.56 8.29
N LEU A 156 -13.55 6.53 9.13
CA LEU A 156 -13.45 5.14 8.70
C LEU A 156 -14.68 4.72 7.88
N ASN A 157 -15.88 5.02 8.37
CA ASN A 157 -17.14 4.69 7.71
C ASN A 157 -17.25 5.38 6.34
N ASN A 158 -16.88 6.67 6.26
CA ASN A 158 -16.85 7.41 5.00
C ASN A 158 -15.85 6.79 4.00
N GLY A 159 -14.64 6.45 4.46
CA GLY A 159 -13.61 5.82 3.62
C GLY A 159 -14.07 4.47 3.06
N ILE A 160 -14.58 3.58 3.92
CA ILE A 160 -15.12 2.27 3.50
C ILE A 160 -16.28 2.45 2.52
N LYS A 161 -17.24 3.32 2.83
CA LYS A 161 -18.41 3.54 1.96
C LYS A 161 -18.01 3.98 0.55
N LYS A 162 -17.03 4.88 0.44
CA LYS A 162 -16.52 5.34 -0.86
C LYS A 162 -15.72 4.28 -1.59
N PHE A 163 -14.92 3.50 -0.85
CA PHE A 163 -14.20 2.37 -1.41
C PHE A 163 -15.14 1.29 -1.97
N VAL A 164 -16.19 0.91 -1.22
CA VAL A 164 -17.20 -0.05 -1.67
C VAL A 164 -17.87 0.43 -2.95
N ALA A 165 -18.33 1.69 -2.98
CA ALA A 165 -18.97 2.26 -4.16
C ALA A 165 -18.05 2.23 -5.39
N GLU A 166 -16.76 2.55 -5.22
CA GLU A 166 -15.79 2.47 -6.33
C GLU A 166 -15.56 1.04 -6.80
N MET A 167 -15.43 0.08 -5.87
CA MET A 167 -15.24 -1.32 -6.22
C MET A 167 -16.49 -1.95 -6.87
N GLU A 168 -17.68 -1.46 -6.55
CA GLU A 168 -18.93 -1.87 -7.22
C GLU A 168 -18.98 -1.35 -8.66
N GLU A 169 -18.65 -0.08 -8.89
CA GLU A 169 -18.55 0.52 -10.23
C GLU A 169 -17.49 -0.18 -11.10
N GLU A 170 -16.38 -0.59 -10.50
CA GLU A 170 -15.33 -1.36 -11.18
C GLU A 170 -15.67 -2.86 -11.36
N GLY A 171 -16.78 -3.35 -10.78
CA GLY A 171 -17.13 -4.77 -10.78
C GLY A 171 -16.16 -5.65 -10.00
N ALA A 172 -15.31 -5.05 -9.16
CA ALA A 172 -14.28 -5.73 -8.38
C ALA A 172 -14.74 -6.12 -6.97
N TRP A 173 -15.84 -5.56 -6.46
CA TRP A 173 -16.27 -5.71 -5.07
C TRP A 173 -16.37 -7.17 -4.58
N GLN A 174 -16.88 -8.07 -5.42
CA GLN A 174 -17.00 -9.50 -5.09
C GLN A 174 -15.66 -10.24 -4.96
N ASN A 175 -14.56 -9.60 -5.35
CA ASN A 175 -13.20 -10.12 -5.28
C ASN A 175 -12.34 -9.42 -4.20
N VAL A 176 -12.97 -8.63 -3.33
CA VAL A 176 -12.28 -7.89 -2.26
C VAL A 176 -12.68 -8.45 -0.90
N THR A 177 -11.70 -8.57 0.00
CA THR A 177 -11.94 -8.91 1.41
C THR A 177 -11.21 -7.91 2.29
N ILE A 178 -11.95 -7.25 3.18
CA ILE A 178 -11.41 -6.30 4.14
C ILE A 178 -11.30 -7.00 5.49
N VAL A 179 -10.11 -7.00 6.07
CA VAL A 179 -9.85 -7.51 7.42
C VAL A 179 -9.39 -6.35 8.29
N SER A 180 -10.10 -6.10 9.39
CA SER A 180 -9.69 -5.12 10.39
C SER A 180 -8.97 -5.84 11.55
N ALA A 181 -7.88 -5.25 12.01
CA ALA A 181 -7.13 -5.70 13.16
C ALA A 181 -6.70 -4.49 13.99
N SER A 182 -6.69 -4.64 15.31
CA SER A 182 -6.21 -3.63 16.25
C SER A 182 -5.15 -4.23 17.16
N GLU A 183 -4.10 -3.45 17.46
CA GLU A 183 -3.05 -3.85 18.40
C GLU A 183 -3.48 -3.67 19.86
N PHE A 184 -4.55 -2.89 20.10
CA PHE A 184 -5.06 -2.57 21.43
C PHE A 184 -6.59 -2.65 21.46
N GLY A 185 -7.14 -3.20 22.55
CA GLY A 185 -8.58 -3.20 22.84
C GLY A 185 -8.93 -2.13 23.88
N ARG A 186 -10.18 -1.63 23.85
CA ARG A 186 -10.71 -0.70 24.86
C ARG A 186 -11.65 -1.41 25.83
N THR A 187 -11.56 -1.08 27.12
CA THR A 187 -12.60 -1.37 28.11
C THR A 187 -13.59 -0.20 28.16
N LEU A 188 -14.88 -0.50 28.36
CA LEU A 188 -15.93 0.53 28.50
C LEU A 188 -15.79 1.34 29.80
N SER A 189 -15.02 0.85 30.76
CA SER A 189 -14.79 1.51 32.05
C SER A 189 -13.40 2.16 32.05
N PRO A 190 -13.29 3.45 32.45
CA PRO A 190 -12.01 4.07 32.76
C PRO A 190 -11.39 3.37 33.97
N ASN A 191 -10.06 3.24 33.98
CA ASN A 191 -9.31 2.72 35.13
C ASN A 191 -8.98 3.84 36.11
#